data_AF-A0A5M6I9V9-F1
#
_entry.id   AF-A0A5M6I9V9-F1
#
_cell.length_a   1.000
_cell.length_b   1.000
_cell.length_c   1.000
_cell.angle_alpha   90.00
_cell.angle_beta   90.00
_cell.angle_gamma   90.00
#
_symmetry.space_group_name_H-M   'P 1'
#
loop_
_entity.id
_entity.type
_entity.pdbx_description
1 polymer ?
#
loop_
_entity_poly.entity_id
_entity_poly.type
_entity_poly.pdbx_seq_one_letter_code
_entity_poly.pdbx_strand_id
1 'polypeptide(L)'
;MKAPRLDVRRLPGGTGRGPRTRPHQTGRDAERLISATASDLTTPAAAAPIGADGTVCERPNGPQRAFPPLGKPLGKPLRIDETRRRFAPYAADREP
;
A
#
# COMPACT_ATOMS: atom_id res chain seq x y z
N MET A 1 -27.39 -5.19 -23.95
CA MET A 1 -27.98 -5.27 -22.59
C MET A 1 -27.20 -4.36 -21.66
N LYS A 2 -27.84 -3.31 -21.11
CA LYS A 2 -27.19 -2.27 -20.29
C LYS A 2 -27.63 -2.43 -18.84
N ALA A 3 -26.72 -2.89 -18.00
CA ALA A 3 -26.68 -2.58 -16.57
C ALA A 3 -25.28 -1.97 -16.33
N PRO A 4 -25.09 -0.96 -15.46
CA PRO A 4 -25.79 -0.85 -14.18
C PRO A 4 -26.21 0.59 -13.81
N ARG A 5 -27.13 0.71 -12.85
CA ARG A 5 -27.04 1.82 -11.89
C ARG A 5 -27.02 1.19 -10.51
N LEU A 6 -25.83 1.18 -9.91
CA LEU A 6 -25.72 1.07 -8.46
C LEU A 6 -25.47 2.49 -7.96
N ASP A 7 -26.49 3.10 -7.39
CA ASP A 7 -26.33 4.28 -6.55
C ASP A 7 -27.03 3.98 -5.23
N VAL A 8 -26.25 3.63 -4.22
CA VAL A 8 -26.77 3.47 -2.86
C VAL A 8 -25.77 4.01 -1.85
N ARG A 9 -26.14 5.15 -1.25
CA ARG A 9 -25.85 5.43 0.16
C ARG A 9 -27.15 5.88 0.83
N ARG A 10 -27.54 5.21 1.91
CA ARG A 10 -28.29 5.90 2.97
C ARG A 10 -27.97 5.30 4.34
N LEU A 11 -27.44 6.15 5.23
CA LEU A 11 -27.31 5.89 6.66
C LEU A 11 -28.45 6.59 7.41
N PRO A 12 -29.31 5.86 8.12
CA PRO A 12 -30.18 6.46 9.13
C PRO A 12 -29.94 5.90 10.54
N GLY A 13 -29.93 6.83 11.52
CA GLY A 13 -30.44 6.60 12.88
C GLY A 13 -29.55 5.90 13.90
N GLY A 14 -28.42 6.52 14.28
CA GLY A 14 -27.83 6.27 15.60
C GLY A 14 -28.58 7.07 16.68
N THR A 15 -28.69 6.55 17.91
CA THR A 15 -29.42 7.16 19.04
C THR A 15 -28.77 8.43 19.64
N GLY A 16 -28.02 9.21 18.85
CA GLY A 16 -27.46 10.49 19.29
C GLY A 16 -25.92 10.55 19.47
N ARG A 17 -25.14 9.78 18.70
CA ARG A 17 -23.69 10.01 18.58
C ARG A 17 -23.26 9.94 17.12
N GLY A 18 -22.41 10.88 16.70
CA GLY A 18 -21.91 10.99 15.32
C GLY A 18 -21.26 9.68 14.81
N PRO A 19 -21.24 9.48 13.48
CA PRO A 19 -20.76 8.23 12.89
C PRO A 19 -19.27 8.00 13.22
N ARG A 20 -18.95 6.78 13.66
CA ARG A 20 -17.57 6.31 13.86
C ARG A 20 -17.32 5.14 12.92
N THR A 21 -16.38 5.28 12.00
CA THR A 21 -15.93 4.21 11.11
C THR A 21 -14.61 3.64 11.61
N ARG A 22 -14.54 2.32 11.79
CA ARG A 22 -13.31 1.61 12.12
C ARG A 22 -13.07 0.51 11.08
N PRO A 23 -11.86 0.39 10.53
CA PRO A 23 -11.52 -0.74 9.69
C PRO A 23 -11.46 -2.02 10.53
N HIS A 24 -11.79 -3.14 9.90
CA HIS A 24 -11.58 -4.48 10.44
C HIS A 24 -10.78 -5.27 9.42
N GLN A 25 -9.80 -6.05 9.88
CA GLN A 25 -8.89 -6.81 9.02
C GLN A 25 -8.97 -8.29 9.38
N THR A 26 -8.85 -9.13 8.36
CA THR A 26 -8.66 -10.59 8.48
C THR A 26 -7.37 -10.94 7.73
N GLY A 27 -6.67 -12.01 8.11
CA GLY A 27 -5.28 -12.21 7.67
C GLY A 27 -4.74 -13.63 7.66
N ARG A 28 -5.59 -14.65 7.55
CA ARG A 28 -5.21 -16.06 7.46
C ARG A 28 -6.10 -16.76 6.44
N ASP A 29 -5.55 -17.75 5.75
CA ASP A 29 -6.29 -18.70 4.90
C ASP A 29 -7.13 -18.01 3.80
N ALA A 30 -6.44 -17.20 2.98
CA ALA A 30 -7.06 -16.37 1.95
C ALA A 30 -7.85 -17.18 0.91
N GLU A 31 -7.41 -18.41 0.62
CA GLU A 31 -8.05 -19.34 -0.31
C GLU A 31 -9.47 -19.75 0.10
N ARG A 32 -9.82 -19.58 1.38
CA ARG A 32 -11.14 -19.92 1.92
C ARG A 32 -12.13 -18.74 1.86
N LEU A 33 -11.68 -17.57 1.42
CA LEU A 33 -12.52 -16.37 1.32
C LEU A 33 -13.24 -16.32 -0.03
N ILE A 34 -14.56 -16.05 -0.01
CA ILE A 34 -15.33 -15.80 -1.24
C ILE A 34 -14.73 -14.61 -2.03
N SER A 35 -14.15 -13.63 -1.33
CA SER A 35 -13.47 -12.48 -1.94
C SER A 35 -12.18 -12.84 -2.68
N ALA A 36 -11.63 -14.05 -2.50
CA ALA A 36 -10.47 -14.51 -3.23
C ALA A 36 -10.81 -15.11 -4.60
N THR A 37 -12.10 -15.23 -4.96
CA THR A 37 -12.53 -15.75 -6.26
C THR A 37 -11.85 -14.98 -7.40
N ALA A 38 -11.23 -15.72 -8.32
CA ALA A 38 -10.47 -15.20 -9.47
C ALA A 38 -9.20 -14.38 -9.13
N SER A 39 -8.72 -14.39 -7.89
CA SER A 39 -7.38 -13.85 -7.55
C SER A 39 -6.30 -14.94 -7.62
N ASP A 40 -5.16 -14.64 -8.25
CA ASP A 40 -3.99 -15.53 -8.21
C ASP A 40 -3.31 -15.42 -6.84
N LEU A 41 -3.50 -16.44 -6.01
CA LEU A 41 -2.87 -16.58 -4.70
C LEU A 41 -1.60 -17.43 -4.72
N THR A 42 -1.27 -18.04 -5.87
CA THR A 42 -0.21 -19.04 -6.00
C THR A 42 1.10 -18.46 -6.49
N THR A 43 1.06 -17.33 -7.21
CA THR A 43 2.24 -16.67 -7.76
C THR A 43 2.71 -15.56 -6.82
N PRO A 44 3.84 -15.71 -6.08
CA PRO A 44 4.31 -14.68 -5.15
C PRO A 44 4.65 -13.36 -5.84
N ALA A 45 5.04 -13.41 -7.12
CA ALA A 45 5.30 -12.22 -7.92
C ALA A 45 4.03 -11.41 -8.26
N ALA A 46 2.84 -12.01 -8.18
CA ALA A 46 1.57 -11.31 -8.37
C ALA A 46 1.15 -10.52 -7.12
N ALA A 47 1.72 -10.83 -5.95
CA ALA A 47 1.41 -10.12 -4.72
C ALA A 47 1.90 -8.67 -4.79
N ALA A 48 1.02 -7.73 -4.44
CA ALA A 48 1.39 -6.33 -4.31
C ALA A 48 2.45 -6.19 -3.19
N PRO A 49 3.65 -5.71 -3.50
CA PRO A 49 4.72 -5.66 -2.52
C PRO A 49 4.51 -4.43 -1.61
N ILE A 50 4.04 -4.66 -0.39
CA ILE A 50 3.74 -3.62 0.62
C ILE A 50 4.70 -3.80 1.80
N GLY A 51 5.30 -2.70 2.29
CA GLY A 51 6.13 -2.69 3.50
C GLY A 51 5.34 -2.26 4.73
N ALA A 52 5.92 -2.46 5.92
CA ALA A 52 5.28 -2.06 7.18
C ALA A 52 5.06 -0.55 7.28
N ASP A 53 6.08 0.25 6.95
CA ASP A 53 6.02 1.71 6.93
C ASP A 53 7.07 2.32 5.99
N GLY A 54 6.86 3.58 5.59
CA GLY A 54 7.74 4.27 4.64
C GLY A 54 9.16 4.57 5.16
N THR A 55 9.37 4.48 6.46
CA THR A 55 10.59 4.91 7.15
C THR A 55 11.51 3.70 7.46
N VAL A 56 10.94 2.52 7.73
CA VAL A 56 11.66 1.26 7.99
C VAL A 56 11.61 0.33 6.77
N CYS A 57 10.81 0.62 5.74
CA CYS A 57 10.81 -0.21 4.54
C CYS A 57 12.14 -0.11 3.76
N GLU A 58 12.81 -1.25 3.63
CA GLU A 58 14.11 -1.40 2.96
C GLU A 58 14.06 -1.42 1.42
N ARG A 59 12.86 -1.46 0.81
CA ARG A 59 12.72 -1.57 -0.65
C ARG A 59 13.32 -0.34 -1.36
N PRO A 60 14.24 -0.50 -2.33
CA PRO A 60 15.00 0.63 -2.86
C PRO A 60 14.15 1.64 -3.65
N ASN A 61 13.11 1.19 -4.36
CA ASN A 61 12.39 1.99 -5.36
C ASN A 61 10.87 1.94 -5.17
N GLY A 62 10.38 2.44 -4.03
CA GLY A 62 8.94 2.54 -3.77
C GLY A 62 8.35 3.86 -4.29
N PRO A 63 7.50 3.90 -5.33
CA PRO A 63 6.90 5.15 -5.80
C PRO A 63 5.95 5.78 -4.76
N GLN A 64 5.37 4.97 -3.87
CA GLN A 64 4.49 5.42 -2.79
C GLN A 64 5.25 5.86 -1.52
N ARG A 65 6.60 5.86 -1.52
CA ARG A 65 7.40 6.16 -0.34
C ARG A 65 7.21 7.63 0.08
N ALA A 66 6.79 7.85 1.33
CA ALA A 66 6.55 9.19 1.86
C ALA A 66 7.78 9.79 2.59
N PHE A 67 8.64 8.94 3.16
CA PHE A 67 9.78 9.37 3.99
C PHE A 67 11.09 8.69 3.55
N PRO A 68 12.25 9.34 3.78
CA PRO A 68 13.55 8.69 3.65
C PRO A 68 13.66 7.49 4.62
N PRO A 69 14.33 6.39 4.22
CA PRO A 69 14.53 5.24 5.10
C PRO A 69 15.52 5.57 6.23
N LEU A 70 15.23 5.11 7.45
CA LEU A 70 16.14 5.22 8.61
C LEU A 70 17.20 4.11 8.66
N GLY A 71 16.99 2.99 7.92
CA GLY A 71 17.64 1.70 8.18
C GLY A 71 18.69 1.17 7.18
N LYS A 72 19.04 1.88 6.10
CA LYS A 72 20.19 1.45 5.26
C LYS A 72 21.47 1.51 6.13
N PRO A 73 22.44 0.58 5.99
CA PRO A 73 23.41 0.29 7.05
C PRO A 73 24.06 1.58 7.50
N LEU A 74 23.84 1.91 8.77
CA LEU A 74 24.42 3.01 9.55
C LEU A 74 25.36 3.92 8.71
N GLY A 75 24.80 4.95 8.06
CA GLY A 75 25.60 6.07 7.55
C GLY A 75 25.69 6.31 6.03
N LYS A 76 24.84 5.73 5.17
CA LYS A 76 24.78 6.20 3.77
C LYS A 76 23.87 7.44 3.66
N PRO A 77 24.40 8.63 3.31
CA PRO A 77 23.62 9.85 3.23
C PRO A 77 22.59 9.79 2.09
N LEU A 78 21.47 10.50 2.26
CA LEU A 78 20.52 10.73 1.18
C LEU A 78 21.25 11.37 -0.01
N ARG A 79 21.23 10.71 -1.17
CA ARG A 79 21.82 11.26 -2.39
C ARG A 79 20.89 12.33 -2.95
N ILE A 80 21.31 13.58 -2.84
CA ILE A 80 20.68 14.72 -3.51
C ILE A 80 21.52 15.02 -4.75
N ASP A 81 20.86 15.02 -5.91
CA ASP A 81 21.47 15.35 -7.20
C ASP A 81 20.52 16.30 -7.94
N GLU A 82 20.94 17.56 -8.06
CA GLU A 82 20.14 18.65 -8.66
C GLU A 82 19.85 18.42 -10.15
N THR A 83 20.64 17.58 -10.82
CA THR A 83 20.51 17.29 -12.24
C THR A 83 19.58 16.10 -12.53
N ARG A 84 19.18 15.36 -11.49
CA ARG A 84 18.39 14.12 -11.65
C ARG A 84 17.00 14.25 -11.05
N ARG A 85 15.99 14.01 -11.88
CA ARG A 85 14.60 13.83 -11.45
C ARG A 85 14.27 12.34 -11.49
N ARG A 86 13.69 11.81 -10.42
CA ARG A 86 13.35 10.38 -10.30
C ARG A 86 11.84 10.23 -10.12
N PHE A 87 11.29 9.15 -10.64
CA PHE A 87 9.88 8.80 -10.44
C PHE A 87 9.61 8.36 -9.00
N ALA A 88 10.51 7.57 -8.41
CA ALA A 88 10.40 7.15 -7.01
C ALA A 88 11.13 8.13 -6.07
N PRO A 89 10.44 8.70 -5.07
CA PRO A 89 11.06 9.58 -4.08
C PRO A 89 12.05 8.81 -3.20
N TYR A 90 13.16 9.46 -2.85
CA TYR A 90 14.25 8.88 -2.03
C TYR A 90 14.80 7.54 -2.54
N ALA A 91 14.71 7.31 -3.85
CA ALA A 91 15.19 6.09 -4.48
C ALA A 91 16.69 5.91 -4.22
N ALA A 92 17.03 4.80 -3.59
CA ALA A 92 18.42 4.36 -3.53
C ALA A 92 18.72 3.71 -4.87
N ASP A 93 19.50 4.39 -5.71
CA ASP A 93 20.16 3.77 -6.84
C ASP A 93 20.88 2.51 -6.36
N ARG A 94 20.41 1.36 -6.84
CA ARG A 94 21.24 0.18 -6.89
C ARG A 94 22.17 0.43 -8.07
N GLU A 95 23.39 0.86 -7.80
CA GLU A 95 24.46 0.73 -8.78
C GLU A 95 24.57 -0.77 -9.12
N PRO A 96 24.69 -1.14 -10.41
CA PRO A 96 24.78 -2.54 -10.83
C PRO A 96 25.91 -3.30 -10.15
#